data_AF-A0A1M7T5X2-F1
#
_entry.id   AF-A0A1M7T5X2-F1
#
_cell.length_a   1.000
_cell.length_b   1.000
_cell.length_c   1.000
_cell.angle_alpha   90.00
_cell.angle_beta   90.00
_cell.angle_gamma   90.00
#
_symmetry.space_group_name_H-M   'P 1'
#
loop_
_entity.id
_entity.type
_entity.pdbx_description
1 polymer ?
#
loop_
_entity_poly.entity_id
_entity_poly.type
_entity_poly.pdbx_seq_one_letter_code
_entity_poly.pdbx_strand_id
1 'polypeptide(L)'
;MDNKEVSFSVLKATKRLDIFLAEQLNLIQKYTVSREKIKKAILSGQVSVNGQLCLIPKQALHVDDFVCFKPELTESSLVPEAGQLEIVAQVGDILVVNKEAGLTVHPCESQKENTLVQRLLNAYPQLAKMEGLRPGIVHRLDKDTSGLVLVALSEPISLALSRAFSERKVHKKYLALVYGEPKGESGTIELPLGRDPNFKTRRAVLPLNKGGKEALTYWKKLWVEPSGLFSLVEVEIVTGRTHQIRVHFSAIGHPLLGDKVYESEIVKAYQAKQAAFKKVKRQMLHAWHIEFEYPKLCAKTHECSSLNSQDKEETGLSSFNVSPPRDFIEALTACAKRPWRVILTGSAGAGKSTVLQAFAKRGITIFSADKVVSELYQPDNEGWLLIDKLYGGRFTRIYESDEELSEKSFYDFDKKAVDKRKLFDFIKQNPKVKRDLEEFVHPLVKHALENFWNKSAMLDDDALFSVAEIPLFFEAKQIFETFTEPCQIMQTLTLDKKTIKTPYQPIIISVCCDKKIREERLKRRGLSEEDIALFTSWQWDEEKKKENSDFVVENSAGLAELDCAVDNIFKQIRLLDEEYLESVKAYIPQ
;
A
#
# COMPACT_ATOMS: atom_id res chain seq x y z
N MET A 1 -39.54 3.09 23.35
CA MET A 1 -40.38 3.24 24.56
C MET A 1 -41.70 2.52 24.33
N ASP A 2 -42.22 1.78 25.31
CA ASP A 2 -43.61 1.31 25.23
C ASP A 2 -44.54 2.52 25.26
N ASN A 3 -45.53 2.53 24.38
CA ASN A 3 -46.38 3.68 24.01
C ASN A 3 -47.40 4.08 25.10
N LYS A 4 -47.01 3.96 26.38
CA LYS A 4 -47.88 4.18 27.52
C LYS A 4 -47.67 5.59 28.05
N GLU A 5 -48.77 6.33 28.09
CA GLU A 5 -48.89 7.53 28.91
C GLU A 5 -48.46 7.18 30.35
N VAL A 6 -47.53 7.95 30.88
CA VAL A 6 -47.05 7.79 32.25
C VAL A 6 -47.26 9.08 33.01
N SER A 7 -47.71 8.95 34.26
CA SER A 7 -48.00 10.08 35.13
C SER A 7 -47.28 9.93 36.45
N PHE A 8 -46.79 11.06 36.98
CA PHE A 8 -46.03 11.12 38.22
C PHE A 8 -46.57 12.23 39.12
N SER A 9 -46.74 11.93 40.40
CA SER A 9 -46.98 12.95 41.42
C SER A 9 -45.66 13.41 42.03
N VAL A 10 -45.48 14.72 42.16
CA VAL A 10 -44.26 15.31 42.72
C VAL A 10 -44.31 15.28 44.25
N LEU A 11 -43.45 14.47 44.88
CA LEU A 11 -43.43 14.31 46.34
C LEU A 11 -42.46 15.26 47.06
N LYS A 12 -41.60 15.99 46.33
CA LYS A 12 -40.63 16.97 46.88
C LYS A 12 -40.45 18.16 45.94
N ALA A 13 -40.79 19.37 46.41
CA ALA A 13 -40.67 20.63 45.65
C ALA A 13 -39.24 21.15 45.64
N THR A 14 -38.41 20.76 44.67
CA THR A 14 -37.14 21.46 44.37
C THR A 14 -36.53 21.14 43.00
N LYS A 15 -37.10 20.22 42.22
CA LYS A 15 -36.47 19.78 40.96
C LYS A 15 -37.10 20.46 39.75
N ARG A 16 -36.26 20.79 38.77
CA ARG A 16 -36.70 21.22 37.43
C ARG A 16 -37.43 20.08 36.72
N LEU A 17 -38.45 20.40 35.93
CA LEU A 17 -39.23 19.44 35.16
C LEU A 17 -38.36 18.49 34.34
N ASP A 18 -37.35 19.00 33.62
CA ASP A 18 -36.45 18.18 32.82
C ASP A 18 -35.60 17.19 33.63
N ILE A 19 -35.23 17.54 34.86
CA ILE A 19 -34.49 16.68 35.77
C ILE A 19 -35.42 15.64 36.39
N PHE A 20 -36.56 16.10 36.91
CA PHE A 20 -37.55 15.25 37.54
C PHE A 20 -38.05 14.17 36.57
N LEU A 21 -38.47 14.54 35.36
CA LEU A 21 -38.99 13.60 34.38
C LEU A 21 -37.92 12.59 33.95
N ALA A 22 -36.68 13.03 33.74
CA ALA A 22 -35.57 12.14 33.41
C ALA A 22 -35.30 11.13 34.53
N GLU A 23 -35.27 11.58 35.80
CA GLU A 23 -35.10 10.69 36.95
C GLU A 23 -36.24 9.67 37.07
N GLN A 24 -37.50 10.13 37.01
CA GLN A 24 -38.67 9.26 37.15
C GLN A 24 -38.76 8.22 36.02
N LEU A 25 -38.54 8.64 34.77
CA LEU A 25 -38.53 7.73 33.62
C LEU A 25 -37.40 6.70 33.73
N ASN A 26 -36.24 7.10 34.27
CA ASN A 26 -35.13 6.18 34.53
C ASN A 26 -35.39 5.19 35.68
N LEU A 27 -36.39 5.43 36.54
CA LEU A 27 -36.80 4.50 37.60
C LEU A 27 -37.78 3.44 37.09
N ILE A 28 -38.65 3.80 36.14
CA ILE A 28 -39.72 2.91 35.66
C ILE A 28 -39.40 2.20 34.34
N GLN A 29 -38.46 2.73 33.53
CA GLN A 29 -38.07 2.10 32.27
C GLN A 29 -36.86 1.18 32.46
N LYS A 30 -36.85 0.07 31.70
CA LYS A 30 -35.69 -0.83 31.59
C LYS A 30 -34.41 -0.15 31.07
N TYR A 31 -34.51 1.07 30.52
CA TYR A 31 -33.42 1.76 29.82
C TYR A 31 -33.32 3.24 30.23
N THR A 32 -32.10 3.77 30.21
CA THR A 32 -31.83 5.17 30.57
C THR A 32 -32.23 6.13 29.46
N VAL A 33 -33.10 7.09 29.77
CA VAL A 33 -33.51 8.20 28.90
C VAL A 33 -32.59 9.40 29.09
N SER A 34 -32.06 9.94 27.99
CA SER A 34 -31.19 11.12 28.06
C SER A 34 -31.99 12.40 28.36
N ARG A 35 -31.40 13.30 29.15
CA ARG A 35 -32.01 14.60 29.48
C ARG A 35 -32.30 15.46 28.23
N GLU A 36 -31.49 15.34 27.18
CA GLU A 36 -31.70 16.10 25.95
C GLU A 36 -32.93 15.60 25.17
N LYS A 37 -33.22 14.30 25.22
CA LYS A 37 -34.47 13.71 24.69
C LYS A 37 -35.69 14.24 25.47
N ILE A 38 -35.59 14.29 26.80
CA ILE A 38 -36.64 14.87 27.66
C ILE A 38 -36.88 16.34 27.38
N LYS A 39 -35.82 17.16 27.24
CA LYS A 39 -35.97 18.57 26.87
C LYS A 39 -36.68 18.73 25.53
N LYS A 40 -36.31 17.94 24.52
CA LYS A 40 -36.99 17.94 23.21
C LYS A 40 -38.47 17.58 23.37
N ALA A 41 -38.78 16.53 24.12
CA ALA A 41 -40.15 16.10 24.36
C ALA A 41 -41.00 17.18 25.07
N ILE A 42 -40.43 17.88 26.05
CA ILE A 42 -41.07 19.03 26.70
C ILE A 42 -41.32 20.13 25.68
N LEU A 43 -40.31 20.50 24.87
CA LEU A 43 -40.42 21.54 23.85
C LEU A 43 -41.38 21.18 22.71
N SER A 44 -41.59 19.89 22.42
CA SER A 44 -42.54 19.41 21.42
C SER A 44 -43.95 19.19 21.96
N GLY A 45 -44.24 19.58 23.21
CA GLY A 45 -45.60 19.51 23.76
C GLY A 45 -46.02 18.11 24.22
N GLN A 46 -45.07 17.23 24.50
CA GLN A 46 -45.38 15.85 24.94
C GLN A 46 -45.57 15.76 26.47
N VAL A 47 -45.43 16.87 27.20
CA VAL A 47 -45.48 16.91 28.67
C VAL A 47 -46.52 17.92 29.14
N SER A 48 -47.31 17.52 30.13
CA SER A 48 -48.25 18.39 30.84
C SER A 48 -47.98 18.36 32.34
N VAL A 49 -48.23 19.49 33.02
CA VAL A 49 -48.17 19.63 34.48
C VAL A 49 -49.55 20.12 34.93
N ASN A 50 -50.20 19.40 35.84
CA ASN A 50 -51.56 19.66 36.31
C ASN A 50 -52.59 19.77 35.16
N GLY A 51 -52.42 18.92 34.14
CA GLY A 51 -53.29 18.92 32.95
C GLY A 51 -53.03 20.06 31.95
N GLN A 52 -52.10 20.97 32.23
CA GLN A 52 -51.71 22.04 31.31
C GLN A 52 -50.41 21.69 30.58
N LEU A 53 -50.38 21.91 29.27
CA LEU A 53 -49.20 21.71 28.43
C LEU A 53 -48.01 22.53 28.96
N CYS A 54 -46.87 21.88 29.20
CA CYS A 54 -45.67 22.56 29.66
C CYS A 54 -44.56 22.46 28.61
N LEU A 55 -44.18 23.60 28.04
CA LEU A 55 -43.10 23.71 27.04
C LEU A 55 -41.77 24.21 27.64
N ILE A 56 -41.66 24.31 28.97
CA ILE A 56 -40.53 24.93 29.65
C ILE A 56 -39.72 23.85 30.41
N PRO A 57 -38.59 23.36 29.87
CA PRO A 57 -37.82 22.30 30.53
C PRO A 57 -37.32 22.65 31.93
N LYS A 58 -37.08 23.93 32.18
CA LYS A 58 -36.60 24.45 33.47
C LYS A 58 -37.73 24.78 34.46
N GLN A 59 -38.99 24.47 34.15
CA GLN A 59 -40.13 24.71 35.03
C GLN A 59 -39.85 24.13 36.43
N ALA A 60 -40.01 24.95 37.46
CA ALA A 60 -39.94 24.47 38.84
C ALA A 60 -41.21 23.68 39.17
N LEU A 61 -41.05 22.55 39.83
CA LEU A 61 -42.17 21.71 40.27
C LEU A 61 -42.43 21.90 41.77
N HIS A 62 -43.71 21.93 42.12
CA HIS A 62 -44.21 22.00 43.49
C HIS A 62 -44.63 20.62 44.00
N VAL A 63 -44.76 20.46 45.32
CA VAL A 63 -45.33 19.24 45.90
C VAL A 63 -46.77 19.12 45.41
N ASP A 64 -47.18 17.90 45.11
CA ASP A 64 -48.49 17.53 44.56
C ASP A 64 -48.74 17.91 43.09
N ASP A 65 -47.74 18.52 42.40
CA ASP A 65 -47.83 18.68 40.95
C ASP A 65 -47.96 17.30 40.27
N PHE A 66 -48.88 17.21 39.32
CA PHE A 66 -49.14 16.01 38.54
C PHE A 66 -48.54 16.15 37.15
N VAL A 67 -47.46 15.42 36.88
CA VAL A 67 -46.73 15.49 35.61
C VAL A 67 -47.13 14.31 34.74
N CYS A 68 -47.78 14.57 33.60
CA CYS A 68 -48.12 13.55 32.62
C CYS A 68 -47.20 13.68 31.39
N PHE A 69 -46.60 12.57 30.99
CA PHE A 69 -45.77 12.44 29.80
C PHE A 69 -46.41 11.48 28.80
N LYS A 70 -46.67 12.01 27.60
CA LYS A 70 -47.21 11.30 26.44
C LYS A 70 -46.17 11.26 25.33
N PRO A 71 -45.28 10.26 25.30
CA PRO A 71 -44.29 10.15 24.24
C PRO A 71 -45.00 10.01 22.89
N GLU A 72 -44.73 10.94 21.97
CA GLU A 72 -45.15 10.81 20.58
C GLU A 72 -43.99 10.17 19.81
N LEU A 73 -44.19 8.95 19.33
CA LEU A 73 -43.21 8.30 18.45
C LEU A 73 -43.20 9.05 17.12
N THR A 74 -42.16 9.85 16.88
CA THR A 74 -41.89 10.35 15.54
C THR A 74 -41.14 9.26 14.80
N GLU A 75 -41.86 8.52 13.94
CA GLU A 75 -41.24 7.55 13.04
C GLU A 75 -40.14 8.21 12.20
N SER A 76 -39.15 7.43 11.81
CA SER A 76 -38.13 7.90 10.87
C SER A 76 -38.79 8.34 9.56
N SER A 77 -38.59 9.59 9.15
CA SER A 77 -39.05 10.11 7.85
C SER A 77 -38.24 9.60 6.65
N LEU A 78 -37.25 8.75 6.89
CA LEU A 78 -36.43 8.15 5.83
C LEU A 78 -37.21 7.10 5.06
N VAL A 79 -37.17 7.21 3.74
CA VAL A 79 -37.77 6.24 2.83
C VAL A 79 -36.83 5.02 2.69
N PRO A 80 -37.31 3.79 2.95
CA PRO A 80 -36.55 2.57 2.68
C PRO A 80 -36.18 2.43 1.20
N GLU A 81 -35.00 1.88 0.91
CA GLU A 81 -34.54 1.64 -0.46
C GLU A 81 -34.01 0.22 -0.62
N ALA A 82 -34.33 -0.45 -1.72
CA ALA A 82 -33.72 -1.73 -2.04
C ALA A 82 -32.24 -1.56 -2.42
N GLY A 83 -31.42 -2.56 -2.07
CA GLY A 83 -30.01 -2.58 -2.44
C GLY A 83 -29.26 -3.71 -1.75
N GLN A 84 -28.04 -3.97 -2.21
CA GLN A 84 -27.20 -5.01 -1.62
C GLN A 84 -26.77 -4.62 -0.20
N LEU A 85 -26.86 -5.58 0.71
CA LEU A 85 -26.32 -5.53 2.07
C LEU A 85 -25.55 -6.81 2.32
N GLU A 86 -24.31 -6.67 2.78
CA GLU A 86 -23.49 -7.80 3.17
C GLU A 86 -23.44 -7.85 4.70
N ILE A 87 -24.24 -8.74 5.28
CA ILE A 87 -24.28 -8.98 6.73
C ILE A 87 -23.24 -10.04 7.05
N VAL A 88 -22.18 -9.64 7.75
CA VAL A 88 -21.09 -10.53 8.19
C VAL A 88 -21.56 -11.40 9.34
N ALA A 89 -22.27 -10.79 10.30
CA ALA A 89 -22.82 -11.48 11.45
C ALA A 89 -23.98 -10.70 12.06
N GLN A 90 -24.80 -11.41 12.83
CA GLN A 90 -25.77 -10.82 13.75
C GLN A 90 -25.54 -11.41 15.14
N VAL A 91 -25.24 -10.56 16.12
CA VAL A 91 -25.07 -10.94 17.53
C VAL A 91 -26.20 -10.28 18.31
N GLY A 92 -27.22 -11.06 18.68
CA GLY A 92 -28.43 -10.52 19.29
C GLY A 92 -29.06 -9.41 18.42
N ASP A 93 -29.12 -8.21 18.99
CA ASP A 93 -29.69 -7.01 18.37
C ASP A 93 -28.61 -6.14 17.68
N ILE A 94 -27.43 -6.68 17.38
CA ILE A 94 -26.32 -6.00 16.70
C ILE A 94 -26.07 -6.68 15.35
N LEU A 95 -26.11 -5.91 14.27
CA LEU A 95 -25.61 -6.34 12.97
C LEU A 95 -24.17 -5.87 12.79
N VAL A 96 -23.35 -6.75 12.24
CA VAL A 96 -22.03 -6.45 11.70
C VAL A 96 -22.16 -6.45 10.18
N VAL A 97 -21.99 -5.29 9.56
CA VAL A 97 -22.23 -5.08 8.13
C VAL A 97 -20.91 -4.77 7.44
N ASN A 98 -20.60 -5.46 6.34
CA ASN A 98 -19.52 -5.06 5.45
C ASN A 98 -20.06 -3.99 4.48
N LYS A 99 -19.69 -2.74 4.69
CA LYS A 99 -20.11 -1.62 3.84
C LYS A 99 -19.22 -1.58 2.60
N GLU A 100 -19.82 -1.66 1.42
CA GLU A 100 -19.11 -1.40 0.16
C GLU A 100 -18.55 0.03 0.08
N ALA A 101 -17.47 0.24 -0.67
CA ALA A 101 -17.00 1.57 -0.99
C ALA A 101 -17.97 2.27 -1.97
N GLY A 102 -18.14 3.59 -1.83
CA GLY A 102 -19.09 4.38 -2.62
C GLY A 102 -20.47 4.52 -1.97
N LEU A 103 -20.79 3.68 -0.97
CA LEU A 103 -22.04 3.75 -0.22
C LEU A 103 -21.93 4.74 0.95
N THR A 104 -22.74 5.79 0.93
CA THR A 104 -22.86 6.76 2.03
C THR A 104 -23.64 6.13 3.19
N VAL A 105 -23.18 6.33 4.44
CA VAL A 105 -23.81 5.67 5.61
C VAL A 105 -25.22 6.17 5.88
N HIS A 106 -25.43 7.48 5.92
CA HIS A 106 -26.72 8.12 6.19
C HIS A 106 -26.89 9.37 5.30
N PRO A 107 -28.13 9.79 5.01
CA PRO A 107 -28.39 10.93 4.16
C PRO A 107 -27.64 12.19 4.62
N CYS A 108 -27.08 12.90 3.66
CA CYS A 108 -26.45 14.20 3.85
C CYS A 108 -26.83 15.13 2.70
N GLU A 109 -26.46 16.41 2.81
CA GLU A 109 -26.81 17.43 1.81
C GLU A 109 -26.37 17.05 0.38
N SER A 110 -25.20 16.41 0.24
CA SER A 110 -24.66 15.97 -1.04
C SER A 110 -25.19 14.62 -1.54
N GLN A 111 -25.88 13.84 -0.69
CA GLN A 111 -26.42 12.53 -1.04
C GLN A 111 -27.58 12.19 -0.10
N LYS A 112 -28.81 12.43 -0.57
CA LYS A 112 -30.04 12.21 0.20
C LYS A 112 -30.56 10.76 0.12
N GLU A 113 -30.25 10.08 -0.97
CA GLU A 113 -30.75 8.75 -1.34
C GLU A 113 -29.57 7.77 -1.48
N ASN A 114 -29.87 6.49 -1.66
CA ASN A 114 -28.92 5.40 -1.81
C ASN A 114 -27.88 5.38 -0.68
N THR A 115 -28.38 5.23 0.55
CA THR A 115 -27.56 5.17 1.75
C THR A 115 -27.69 3.83 2.47
N LEU A 116 -26.68 3.48 3.25
CA LEU A 116 -26.69 2.24 4.05
C LEU A 116 -27.91 2.16 4.96
N VAL A 117 -28.28 3.27 5.61
CA VAL A 117 -29.47 3.34 6.47
C VAL A 117 -30.76 3.00 5.74
N GLN A 118 -30.95 3.49 4.52
CA GLN A 118 -32.18 3.23 3.76
C GLN A 118 -32.27 1.78 3.29
N ARG A 119 -31.12 1.18 2.92
CA ARG A 119 -31.03 -0.25 2.65
C ARG A 119 -31.32 -1.08 3.89
N LEU A 120 -30.77 -0.70 5.04
CA LEU A 120 -31.04 -1.35 6.32
C LEU A 120 -32.51 -1.24 6.71
N LEU A 121 -33.16 -0.08 6.50
CA LEU A 121 -34.60 0.10 6.73
C LEU A 121 -35.44 -0.84 5.86
N ASN A 122 -35.03 -1.06 4.62
CA ASN A 122 -35.73 -1.97 3.72
C ASN A 122 -35.60 -3.43 4.17
N ALA A 123 -34.40 -3.86 4.59
CA ALA A 123 -34.15 -5.23 5.03
C ALA A 123 -34.60 -5.52 6.48
N TYR A 124 -34.60 -4.49 7.34
CA TYR A 124 -34.94 -4.57 8.77
C TYR A 124 -35.96 -3.46 9.12
N PRO A 125 -37.25 -3.61 8.73
CA PRO A 125 -38.27 -2.58 8.91
C PRO A 125 -38.48 -2.13 10.36
N GLN A 126 -38.11 -2.95 11.35
CA GLN A 126 -38.15 -2.57 12.77
C GLN A 126 -37.30 -1.34 13.08
N LEU A 127 -36.27 -1.04 12.28
CA LEU A 127 -35.46 0.17 12.42
C LEU A 127 -36.29 1.46 12.22
N ALA A 128 -37.40 1.41 11.48
CA ALA A 128 -38.27 2.57 11.28
C ALA A 128 -38.91 3.07 12.59
N LYS A 129 -39.01 2.20 13.60
CA LYS A 129 -39.52 2.52 14.94
C LYS A 129 -38.51 3.28 15.80
N MET A 130 -37.26 3.40 15.36
CA MET A 130 -36.23 4.17 16.06
C MET A 130 -36.29 5.63 15.60
N GLU A 131 -36.30 6.55 16.56
CA GLU A 131 -36.36 7.99 16.27
C GLU A 131 -35.10 8.53 15.57
N GLY A 132 -35.31 9.45 14.64
CA GLY A 132 -34.26 10.29 14.04
C GLY A 132 -33.80 9.87 12.65
N LEU A 133 -32.89 10.66 12.07
CA LEU A 133 -32.44 10.54 10.67
C LEU A 133 -31.32 9.50 10.44
N ARG A 134 -31.09 8.61 11.40
CA ARG A 134 -30.02 7.59 11.33
C ARG A 134 -30.32 6.38 12.23
N PRO A 135 -31.49 5.74 12.08
CA PRO A 135 -31.88 4.61 12.91
C PRO A 135 -30.80 3.52 12.89
N GLY A 136 -30.44 3.03 14.08
CA GLY A 136 -29.43 1.99 14.29
C GLY A 136 -27.96 2.38 14.10
N ILE A 137 -27.65 3.54 13.52
CA ILE A 137 -26.26 3.95 13.24
C ILE A 137 -25.60 4.61 14.45
N VAL A 138 -24.61 3.92 15.02
CA VAL A 138 -23.84 4.38 16.18
C VAL A 138 -22.45 4.91 15.82
N HIS A 139 -21.91 4.51 14.67
CA HIS A 139 -20.65 5.01 14.11
C HIS A 139 -20.71 5.03 12.58
N ARG A 140 -19.68 5.57 11.91
CA ARG A 140 -19.68 5.72 10.45
C ARG A 140 -18.31 5.49 9.85
N LEU A 141 -18.34 5.09 8.57
CA LEU A 141 -17.22 5.17 7.64
C LEU A 141 -17.45 6.32 6.65
N ASP A 142 -16.38 6.78 6.02
CA ASP A 142 -16.48 7.70 4.87
C ASP A 142 -17.13 6.97 3.68
N LYS A 143 -17.68 7.73 2.73
CA LYS A 143 -18.39 7.18 1.55
C LYS A 143 -17.56 6.10 0.84
N ASP A 144 -16.32 6.44 0.49
CA ASP A 144 -15.43 5.55 -0.27
C ASP A 144 -14.52 4.67 0.63
N THR A 145 -14.77 4.64 1.93
CA THR A 145 -14.12 3.68 2.84
C THR A 145 -14.99 2.43 2.92
N SER A 146 -14.43 1.27 2.59
CA SER A 146 -15.08 -0.04 2.71
C SER A 146 -14.90 -0.65 4.10
N GLY A 147 -15.68 -1.67 4.45
CA GLY A 147 -15.44 -2.54 5.61
C GLY A 147 -16.51 -2.45 6.70
N LEU A 148 -16.16 -2.92 7.89
CA LEU A 148 -17.09 -3.25 8.97
C LEU A 148 -17.76 -2.02 9.62
N VAL A 149 -19.08 -2.10 9.77
CA VAL A 149 -19.93 -1.15 10.49
C VAL A 149 -20.86 -1.91 11.44
N LEU A 150 -21.04 -1.40 12.65
CA LEU A 150 -21.98 -1.95 13.63
C LEU A 150 -23.30 -1.18 13.52
N VAL A 151 -24.40 -1.91 13.50
CA VAL A 151 -25.76 -1.36 13.46
C VAL A 151 -26.56 -1.95 14.60
N ALA A 152 -27.19 -1.10 15.40
CA ALA A 152 -28.11 -1.52 16.43
C ALA A 152 -29.52 -1.72 15.85
N LEU A 153 -30.15 -2.86 16.12
CA LEU A 153 -31.51 -3.18 15.71
C LEU A 153 -32.58 -2.63 16.68
N SER A 154 -32.15 -2.15 17.85
CA SER A 154 -33.03 -1.60 18.87
C SER A 154 -32.44 -0.35 19.55
N GLU A 155 -33.31 0.54 20.02
CA GLU A 155 -32.92 1.77 20.74
C GLU A 155 -32.02 1.49 21.98
N PRO A 156 -32.31 0.48 22.82
CA PRO A 156 -31.45 0.12 23.94
C PRO A 156 -30.01 -0.20 23.53
N ILE A 157 -29.85 -1.02 22.50
CA ILE A 157 -28.54 -1.41 21.99
C ILE A 157 -27.84 -0.24 21.30
N SER A 158 -28.57 0.62 20.61
CA SER A 158 -28.02 1.84 20.02
C SER A 158 -27.40 2.75 21.09
N LEU A 159 -28.06 2.92 22.23
CA LEU A 159 -27.54 3.69 23.35
C LEU A 159 -26.33 3.01 24.00
N ALA A 160 -26.40 1.69 24.20
CA ALA A 160 -25.33 0.92 24.82
C ALA A 160 -24.06 0.89 23.95
N LEU A 161 -24.19 0.69 22.64
CA LEU A 161 -23.08 0.79 21.68
C LEU A 161 -22.52 2.22 21.59
N SER A 162 -23.38 3.25 21.54
CA SER A 162 -22.92 4.64 21.56
C SER A 162 -22.07 4.94 22.80
N ARG A 163 -22.47 4.39 23.96
CA ARG A 163 -21.70 4.46 25.19
C ARG A 163 -20.37 3.71 25.08
N ALA A 164 -20.37 2.48 24.55
CA ALA A 164 -19.16 1.69 24.33
C ALA A 164 -18.14 2.43 23.43
N PHE A 165 -18.60 3.07 22.35
CA PHE A 165 -17.76 3.92 21.50
C PHE A 165 -17.21 5.13 22.27
N SER A 166 -18.02 5.78 23.10
CA SER A 166 -17.58 6.93 23.90
C SER A 166 -16.56 6.56 24.98
N GLU A 167 -16.71 5.35 25.56
CA GLU A 167 -15.83 4.76 26.55
C GLU A 167 -14.61 4.06 25.92
N ARG A 168 -14.48 4.08 24.58
CA ARG A 168 -13.39 3.45 23.82
C ARG A 168 -13.28 1.93 24.04
N LYS A 169 -14.41 1.26 24.24
CA LYS A 169 -14.53 -0.21 24.41
C LYS A 169 -14.79 -0.96 23.10
N VAL A 170 -14.74 -0.25 21.98
CA VAL A 170 -14.87 -0.82 20.63
C VAL A 170 -13.56 -0.55 19.90
N HIS A 171 -12.85 -1.63 19.59
CA HIS A 171 -11.58 -1.59 18.89
C HIS A 171 -11.83 -1.74 17.40
N LYS A 172 -11.16 -0.91 16.60
CA LYS A 172 -11.33 -0.88 15.15
C LYS A 172 -9.99 -0.76 14.50
N LYS A 173 -9.71 -1.68 13.58
CA LYS A 173 -8.49 -1.65 12.77
C LYS A 173 -8.83 -1.49 11.30
N TYR A 174 -7.96 -0.79 10.62
CA TYR A 174 -8.07 -0.45 9.21
C TYR A 174 -6.80 -0.86 8.49
N LEU A 175 -6.93 -1.28 7.24
CA LEU A 175 -5.81 -1.40 6.31
C LEU A 175 -5.79 -0.15 5.44
N ALA A 176 -4.60 0.42 5.27
CA ALA A 176 -4.38 1.54 4.38
C ALA A 176 -3.16 1.31 3.50
N LEU A 177 -3.28 1.62 2.21
CA LEU A 177 -2.12 1.80 1.33
C LEU A 177 -1.73 3.27 1.34
N VAL A 178 -0.48 3.57 1.70
CA VAL A 178 0.04 4.93 1.84
C VAL A 178 1.25 5.16 0.95
N TYR A 179 1.45 6.41 0.55
CA TYR A 179 2.66 6.82 -0.15
C TYR A 179 3.85 6.91 0.80
N GLY A 180 5.01 6.48 0.31
CA GLY A 180 6.26 6.47 1.05
C GLY A 180 6.31 5.38 2.13
N GLU A 181 7.37 5.45 2.92
CA GLU A 181 7.60 4.60 4.07
C GLU A 181 7.54 5.42 5.37
N PRO A 182 6.47 5.30 6.17
CA PRO A 182 6.43 5.88 7.51
C PRO A 182 7.63 5.40 8.34
N LYS A 183 8.29 6.33 9.04
CA LYS A 183 9.49 6.03 9.83
C LYS A 183 9.19 5.09 10.99
N GLY A 184 9.93 3.99 11.07
CA GLY A 184 9.79 2.95 12.10
C GLY A 184 8.74 1.88 11.76
N GLU A 185 8.74 0.78 12.50
CA GLU A 185 7.80 -0.34 12.28
C GLU A 185 6.38 -0.05 12.77
N SER A 186 6.23 0.91 13.68
CA SER A 186 4.95 1.38 14.18
C SER A 186 5.08 2.81 14.69
N GLY A 187 3.96 3.48 14.89
CA GLY A 187 3.97 4.83 15.43
C GLY A 187 2.59 5.33 15.86
N THR A 188 2.60 6.54 16.38
CA THR A 188 1.43 7.23 16.91
C THR A 188 1.30 8.59 16.26
N ILE A 189 0.08 8.96 15.84
CA ILE A 189 -0.26 10.28 15.32
C ILE A 189 -1.29 10.89 16.26
N GLU A 190 -0.86 11.91 17.01
CA GLU A 190 -1.68 12.67 17.94
C GLU A 190 -1.78 14.12 17.47
N LEU A 191 -2.61 14.34 16.45
CA LEU A 191 -2.82 15.65 15.84
C LEU A 191 -4.31 16.02 15.91
N PRO A 192 -4.70 17.10 16.62
CA PRO A 192 -6.11 17.46 16.72
C PRO A 192 -6.69 17.89 15.36
N LEU A 193 -7.95 17.53 15.12
CA LEU A 193 -8.62 17.72 13.83
C LEU A 193 -9.85 18.61 13.94
N GLY A 194 -10.01 19.53 13.00
CA GLY A 194 -11.17 20.40 12.88
C GLY A 194 -11.66 20.52 11.43
N ARG A 195 -12.68 21.35 11.21
CA ARG A 195 -13.11 21.71 9.84
C ARG A 195 -12.06 22.61 9.22
N ASP A 196 -11.68 22.36 7.98
CA ASP A 196 -10.77 23.25 7.26
C ASP A 196 -11.43 24.64 7.10
N PRO A 197 -10.77 25.74 7.53
CA PRO A 197 -11.32 27.09 7.44
C PRO A 197 -11.59 27.56 6.00
N ASN A 198 -10.81 27.05 5.04
CA ASN A 198 -10.87 27.45 3.63
C ASN A 198 -11.78 26.55 2.81
N PHE A 199 -11.92 25.27 3.21
CA PHE A 199 -12.69 24.28 2.45
C PHE A 199 -13.70 23.54 3.35
N LYS A 200 -14.98 23.92 3.25
CA LYS A 200 -16.05 23.38 4.12
C LYS A 200 -16.20 21.85 4.10
N THR A 201 -15.78 21.18 3.03
CA THR A 201 -15.84 19.72 2.84
C THR A 201 -14.58 18.98 3.34
N ARG A 202 -13.52 19.71 3.72
CA ARG A 202 -12.25 19.15 4.18
C ARG A 202 -12.09 19.25 5.68
N ARG A 203 -11.15 18.46 6.19
CA ARG A 203 -10.67 18.47 7.57
C ARG A 203 -9.20 18.82 7.56
N ALA A 204 -8.76 19.52 8.58
CA ALA A 204 -7.37 19.93 8.72
C ALA A 204 -6.90 19.67 10.14
N VAL A 205 -5.58 19.52 10.29
CA VAL A 205 -4.94 19.62 11.59
C VAL A 205 -5.11 21.05 12.08
N LEU A 206 -5.80 21.20 13.21
CA LEU A 206 -6.08 22.51 13.80
C LEU A 206 -5.78 22.47 15.29
N PRO A 207 -5.13 23.51 15.85
CA PRO A 207 -4.97 23.65 17.28
C PRO A 207 -6.31 23.55 18.03
N LEU A 208 -6.30 23.01 19.26
CA LEU A 208 -7.51 22.86 20.08
C LEU A 208 -8.24 24.20 20.30
N ASN A 209 -7.48 25.28 20.53
CA ASN A 209 -8.03 26.63 20.69
C ASN A 209 -8.60 27.25 19.39
N LYS A 210 -8.38 26.61 18.23
CA LYS A 210 -8.93 27.01 16.92
C LYS A 210 -10.00 26.03 16.41
N GLY A 211 -10.65 25.31 17.33
CA GLY A 211 -11.73 24.38 17.01
C GLY A 211 -11.27 22.98 16.59
N GLY A 212 -9.99 22.67 16.75
CA GLY A 212 -9.49 21.30 16.69
C GLY A 212 -10.06 20.44 17.82
N LYS A 213 -10.27 19.15 17.54
CA LYS A 213 -10.68 18.15 18.52
C LYS A 213 -9.62 17.07 18.59
N GLU A 214 -9.29 16.61 19.80
CA GLU A 214 -8.36 15.51 20.01
C GLU A 214 -8.66 14.34 19.08
N ALA A 215 -7.60 13.85 18.44
CA ALA A 215 -7.63 12.73 17.54
C ALA A 215 -6.34 11.92 17.68
N LEU A 216 -6.49 10.61 17.89
CA LEU A 216 -5.39 9.70 18.16
C LEU A 216 -5.51 8.46 17.27
N THR A 217 -4.42 8.19 16.57
CA THR A 217 -4.27 7.08 15.63
C THR A 217 -2.96 6.36 15.89
N TYR A 218 -3.02 5.04 16.05
CA TYR A 218 -1.86 4.16 16.05
C TYR A 218 -1.73 3.50 14.68
N TRP A 219 -0.52 3.22 14.25
CA TRP A 219 -0.28 2.48 13.02
C TRP A 219 0.87 1.50 13.18
N LYS A 220 0.80 0.42 12.42
CA LYS A 220 1.85 -0.59 12.29
C LYS A 220 2.09 -0.85 10.81
N LYS A 221 3.35 -0.84 10.41
CA LYS A 221 3.77 -1.19 9.06
C LYS A 221 3.61 -2.70 8.88
N LEU A 222 2.93 -3.12 7.82
CA LEU A 222 2.77 -4.53 7.47
C LEU A 222 3.71 -4.90 6.33
N TRP A 223 3.79 -4.05 5.31
CA TRP A 223 4.62 -4.27 4.15
C TRP A 223 5.12 -2.94 3.56
N VAL A 224 6.29 -2.98 2.94
CA VAL A 224 6.91 -1.86 2.23
C VAL A 224 7.28 -2.34 0.84
N GLU A 225 6.89 -1.56 -0.16
CA GLU A 225 7.38 -1.75 -1.52
C GLU A 225 8.90 -1.54 -1.52
N PRO A 226 9.73 -2.40 -2.15
CA PRO A 226 11.18 -2.37 -1.87
C PRO A 226 11.95 -1.10 -2.26
N SER A 227 11.36 -0.17 -3.04
CA SER A 227 11.93 1.18 -3.24
C SER A 227 11.48 2.22 -2.20
N GLY A 228 10.60 1.82 -1.28
CA GLY A 228 10.04 2.67 -0.23
C GLY A 228 8.93 3.61 -0.72
N LEU A 229 8.42 3.41 -1.94
CA LEU A 229 7.42 4.32 -2.53
C LEU A 229 6.01 4.12 -1.99
N PHE A 230 5.72 2.94 -1.45
CA PHE A 230 4.42 2.59 -0.90
C PHE A 230 4.58 1.72 0.33
N SER A 231 3.62 1.84 1.25
CA SER A 231 3.51 0.94 2.40
C SER A 231 2.07 0.48 2.58
N LEU A 232 1.90 -0.78 2.98
CA LEU A 232 0.67 -1.27 3.59
C LEU A 232 0.80 -1.10 5.10
N VAL A 233 -0.16 -0.43 5.71
CA VAL A 233 -0.20 -0.19 7.15
C VAL A 233 -1.52 -0.66 7.75
N GLU A 234 -1.43 -1.28 8.92
CA GLU A 234 -2.55 -1.45 9.83
C GLU A 234 -2.69 -0.16 10.65
N VAL A 235 -3.93 0.30 10.84
CA VAL A 235 -4.23 1.53 11.55
C VAL A 235 -5.31 1.26 12.59
N GLU A 236 -5.03 1.55 13.85
CA GLU A 236 -6.02 1.54 14.93
C GLU A 236 -6.37 2.98 15.30
N ILE A 237 -7.66 3.26 15.50
CA ILE A 237 -8.11 4.59 15.91
C ILE A 237 -8.76 4.54 17.28
N VAL A 238 -8.31 5.44 18.17
CA VAL A 238 -8.91 5.61 19.51
C VAL A 238 -10.11 6.57 19.43
N THR A 239 -10.06 7.51 18.49
CA THR A 239 -11.12 8.48 18.21
C THR A 239 -11.67 8.28 16.80
N GLY A 240 -12.93 8.67 16.56
CA GLY A 240 -13.58 8.58 15.25
C GLY A 240 -13.88 9.94 14.61
N ARG A 241 -12.88 10.81 14.42
CA ARG A 241 -13.12 12.10 13.74
C ARG A 241 -13.33 11.90 12.24
N THR A 242 -14.11 12.77 11.60
CA THR A 242 -14.32 12.75 10.14
C THR A 242 -12.97 12.80 9.42
N HIS A 243 -12.75 11.93 8.43
CA HIS A 243 -11.51 11.85 7.65
C HIS A 243 -10.23 11.65 8.49
N GLN A 244 -10.31 11.14 9.73
CA GLN A 244 -9.17 11.14 10.66
C GLN A 244 -7.90 10.50 10.09
N ILE A 245 -8.00 9.23 9.68
CA ILE A 245 -6.85 8.47 9.14
C ILE A 245 -6.26 9.20 7.93
N ARG A 246 -7.13 9.67 7.03
CA ARG A 246 -6.76 10.37 5.79
C ARG A 246 -5.96 11.64 6.06
N VAL A 247 -6.42 12.48 6.99
CA VAL A 247 -5.73 13.73 7.34
C VAL A 247 -4.46 13.46 8.12
N HIS A 248 -4.47 12.53 9.07
CA HIS A 248 -3.29 12.18 9.86
C HIS A 248 -2.13 11.71 8.98
N PHE A 249 -2.39 10.76 8.08
CA PHE A 249 -1.39 10.24 7.17
C PHE A 249 -0.89 11.31 6.17
N SER A 250 -1.80 12.14 5.64
CA SER A 250 -1.40 13.30 4.82
C SER A 250 -0.53 14.29 5.59
N ALA A 251 -0.86 14.59 6.86
CA ALA A 251 -0.13 15.54 7.70
C ALA A 251 1.29 15.08 8.04
N ILE A 252 1.54 13.77 8.12
CA ILE A 252 2.89 13.21 8.32
C ILE A 252 3.63 12.94 7.00
N GLY A 253 3.08 13.37 5.86
CA GLY A 253 3.73 13.24 4.55
C GLY A 253 3.48 11.93 3.81
N HIS A 254 2.59 11.08 4.32
CA HIS A 254 2.30 9.74 3.78
C HIS A 254 0.81 9.59 3.41
N PRO A 255 0.25 10.42 2.50
CA PRO A 255 -1.17 10.37 2.16
C PRO A 255 -1.58 9.00 1.62
N LEU A 256 -2.87 8.68 1.75
CA LEU A 256 -3.40 7.41 1.26
C LEU A 256 -3.42 7.38 -0.28
N LEU A 257 -3.10 6.20 -0.83
CA LEU A 257 -3.22 5.92 -2.25
C LEU A 257 -4.66 6.14 -2.74
N GLY A 258 -4.82 6.97 -3.77
CA GLY A 258 -6.13 7.30 -4.37
C GLY A 258 -6.98 8.32 -3.61
N ASP A 259 -6.46 8.96 -2.55
CA ASP A 259 -7.18 10.01 -1.82
C ASP A 259 -7.12 11.37 -2.52
N LYS A 260 -8.10 11.65 -3.38
CA LYS A 260 -8.21 12.89 -4.16
C LYS A 260 -8.35 14.18 -3.33
N VAL A 261 -8.66 14.07 -2.04
CA VAL A 261 -8.90 15.22 -1.17
C VAL A 261 -7.63 15.67 -0.45
N TYR A 262 -6.74 14.74 -0.14
CA TYR A 262 -5.56 14.97 0.70
C TYR A 262 -4.24 14.52 0.06
N GLU A 263 -4.27 14.08 -1.20
CA GLU A 263 -3.07 13.85 -2.00
C GLU A 263 -2.28 15.15 -2.26
N SER A 264 -0.97 15.01 -2.40
CA SER A 264 -0.07 16.11 -2.77
C SER A 264 0.08 16.20 -4.29
N GLU A 265 0.49 17.36 -4.81
CA GLU A 265 0.76 17.55 -6.24
C GLU A 265 1.87 16.61 -6.77
N ILE A 266 2.84 16.27 -5.92
CA ILE A 266 3.90 15.31 -6.25
C ILE A 266 3.30 13.92 -6.50
N VAL A 267 2.40 13.49 -5.61
CA VAL A 267 1.68 12.21 -5.72
C VAL A 267 0.85 12.16 -7.00
N LYS A 268 0.12 13.25 -7.32
CA LYS A 268 -0.66 13.35 -8.56
C LYS A 268 0.21 13.20 -9.80
N ALA A 269 1.36 13.89 -9.85
CA ALA A 269 2.29 13.81 -10.98
C ALA A 269 2.88 12.39 -11.15
N TYR A 270 3.10 11.67 -10.05
CA TYR A 270 3.55 10.29 -10.09
C TYR A 270 2.46 9.34 -10.60
N GLN A 271 1.23 9.42 -10.07
CA GLN A 271 0.09 8.60 -10.52
C GLN A 271 -0.21 8.80 -12.02
N ALA A 272 -0.14 10.03 -12.51
CA ALA A 272 -0.44 10.34 -13.92
C ALA A 272 0.48 9.60 -14.91
N LYS A 273 1.69 9.23 -14.47
CA LYS A 273 2.70 8.54 -15.28
C LYS A 273 2.54 7.03 -15.29
N GLN A 274 1.73 6.45 -14.40
CA GLN A 274 1.56 5.00 -14.29
C GLN A 274 0.13 4.59 -14.61
N ALA A 275 -0.03 3.79 -15.65
CA ALA A 275 -1.31 3.27 -16.10
C ALA A 275 -1.96 2.39 -15.02
N ALA A 276 -1.16 1.64 -14.25
CA ALA A 276 -1.63 0.80 -13.15
C ALA A 276 -2.46 1.58 -12.11
N PHE A 277 -2.06 2.82 -11.78
CA PHE A 277 -2.75 3.64 -10.78
C PHE A 277 -3.95 4.41 -11.31
N LYS A 278 -4.17 4.48 -12.64
CA LYS A 278 -5.39 5.08 -13.21
C LYS A 278 -6.67 4.35 -12.79
N LYS A 279 -6.56 3.08 -12.39
CA LYS A 279 -7.67 2.25 -11.90
C LYS A 279 -8.02 2.54 -10.44
N VAL A 280 -7.13 3.17 -9.67
CA VAL A 280 -7.36 3.53 -8.26
C VAL A 280 -8.24 4.79 -8.20
N LYS A 281 -9.52 4.61 -7.87
CA LYS A 281 -10.52 5.69 -7.94
C LYS A 281 -10.88 6.34 -6.59
N ARG A 282 -10.43 5.75 -5.48
CA ARG A 282 -10.77 6.13 -4.10
C ARG A 282 -9.57 5.95 -3.17
N GLN A 283 -9.66 6.48 -1.95
CA GLN A 283 -8.70 6.17 -0.91
C GLN A 283 -8.68 4.67 -0.62
N MET A 284 -7.50 4.06 -0.73
CA MET A 284 -7.25 2.67 -0.37
C MET A 284 -7.25 2.53 1.15
N LEU A 285 -8.45 2.55 1.71
CA LEU A 285 -8.76 2.43 3.13
C LEU A 285 -9.87 1.41 3.32
N HIS A 286 -9.67 0.46 4.23
CA HIS A 286 -10.61 -0.62 4.49
C HIS A 286 -10.68 -0.93 5.99
N ALA A 287 -11.88 -0.85 6.59
CA ALA A 287 -12.12 -1.20 7.99
C ALA A 287 -12.23 -2.73 8.12
N TRP A 288 -11.08 -3.39 8.24
CA TRP A 288 -10.97 -4.85 8.12
C TRP A 288 -11.36 -5.59 9.39
N HIS A 289 -11.24 -4.96 10.57
CA HIS A 289 -11.47 -5.63 11.85
C HIS A 289 -12.21 -4.74 12.84
N ILE A 290 -13.15 -5.35 13.56
CA ILE A 290 -13.87 -4.73 14.67
C ILE A 290 -14.05 -5.73 15.81
N GLU A 291 -13.83 -5.23 17.02
CA GLU A 291 -13.92 -6.02 18.24
C GLU A 291 -14.67 -5.22 19.31
N PHE A 292 -15.61 -5.88 19.99
CA PHE A 292 -16.42 -5.27 21.04
C PHE A 292 -16.98 -6.33 22.00
N GLU A 293 -17.16 -5.95 23.26
CA GLU A 293 -17.95 -6.76 24.18
C GLU A 293 -19.44 -6.54 23.92
N TYR A 294 -20.25 -7.60 24.03
CA TYR A 294 -21.70 -7.43 23.94
C TYR A 294 -22.16 -6.44 25.02
N PRO A 295 -22.83 -5.33 24.66
CA PRO A 295 -23.14 -4.29 25.62
C PRO A 295 -24.09 -4.82 26.71
N LYS A 296 -23.62 -4.80 27.96
CA LYS A 296 -24.50 -5.07 29.10
C LYS A 296 -25.56 -3.96 29.16
N LEU A 297 -26.82 -4.33 28.93
CA LEU A 297 -27.94 -3.45 29.20
C LEU A 297 -27.92 -3.14 30.71
N CYS A 298 -27.91 -1.86 31.07
CA CYS A 298 -27.84 -1.46 32.47
C CYS A 298 -29.15 -1.83 33.17
N ALA A 299 -29.21 -3.05 33.72
CA ALA A 299 -30.31 -3.49 34.56
C ALA A 299 -30.16 -2.85 35.94
N LYS A 300 -30.85 -1.74 36.18
CA LYS A 300 -31.23 -1.38 37.55
C LYS A 300 -32.57 -2.06 37.86
N THR A 301 -32.51 -3.38 38.05
CA THR A 301 -33.34 -4.18 38.96
C THR A 301 -32.90 -5.63 38.82
N HIS A 302 -32.79 -6.30 39.96
CA HIS A 302 -32.62 -7.75 40.06
C HIS A 302 -33.66 -8.48 39.20
N GLU A 303 -33.26 -9.64 38.67
CA GLU A 303 -34.00 -10.55 37.77
C GLU A 303 -33.70 -10.37 36.28
N CYS A 304 -32.60 -11.01 35.85
CA CYS A 304 -32.59 -11.72 34.58
C CYS A 304 -32.12 -13.15 34.86
N SER A 305 -33.07 -14.07 34.79
CA SER A 305 -32.89 -15.51 34.88
C SER A 305 -31.91 -16.01 33.83
N SER A 306 -31.00 -16.86 34.29
CA SER A 306 -30.06 -17.68 33.54
C SER A 306 -30.63 -18.24 32.23
N LEU A 307 -30.06 -17.82 31.12
CA LEU A 307 -30.07 -18.61 29.88
C LEU A 307 -28.95 -19.64 30.01
N ASN A 308 -29.35 -20.91 30.10
CA ASN A 308 -28.44 -22.05 30.01
C ASN A 308 -27.71 -22.01 28.67
N SER A 309 -26.39 -21.82 28.71
CA SER A 309 -25.48 -22.33 27.71
C SER A 309 -24.30 -22.94 28.47
N GLN A 310 -24.36 -24.25 28.67
CA GLN A 310 -23.17 -25.05 28.84
C GLN A 310 -22.45 -24.98 27.50
N ASP A 311 -21.46 -24.09 27.40
CA ASP A 311 -20.20 -24.30 26.69
C ASP A 311 -19.31 -23.06 26.86
N LYS A 312 -18.23 -23.26 27.62
CA LYS A 312 -16.97 -22.51 27.67
C LYS A 312 -17.00 -21.04 28.15
N GLU A 313 -16.43 -20.86 29.33
CA GLU A 313 -15.71 -19.64 29.71
C GLU A 313 -14.59 -19.37 28.69
N GLU A 314 -14.84 -18.45 27.76
CA GLU A 314 -13.84 -17.75 26.95
C GLU A 314 -14.37 -16.33 26.74
N THR A 315 -13.54 -15.33 26.99
CA THR A 315 -13.83 -13.88 27.07
C THR A 315 -15.06 -13.41 26.28
N GLY A 316 -16.03 -12.70 26.90
CA GLY A 316 -17.26 -12.18 26.29
C GLY A 316 -17.08 -11.08 25.21
N LEU A 317 -15.97 -11.13 24.48
CA LEU A 317 -15.51 -10.24 23.45
C LEU A 317 -15.83 -10.85 22.09
N SER A 318 -16.62 -10.15 21.27
CA SER A 318 -16.95 -10.54 19.90
C SER A 318 -16.01 -9.83 18.93
N SER A 319 -15.38 -10.59 18.04
CA SER A 319 -14.36 -10.12 17.10
C SER A 319 -14.71 -10.56 15.68
N PHE A 320 -14.64 -9.65 14.73
CA PHE A 320 -15.01 -9.88 13.33
C PHE A 320 -13.97 -9.29 12.38
N ASN A 321 -13.62 -10.07 11.36
CA ASN A 321 -12.73 -9.69 10.27
C ASN A 321 -13.48 -9.72 8.95
N VAL A 322 -13.05 -8.89 7.99
CA VAL A 322 -13.44 -9.02 6.59
C VAL A 322 -12.26 -8.71 5.70
N SER A 323 -12.10 -9.48 4.62
CA SER A 323 -11.03 -9.25 3.66
C SER A 323 -11.24 -7.95 2.89
N PRO A 324 -10.16 -7.25 2.50
CA PRO A 324 -10.26 -6.11 1.62
C PRO A 324 -10.98 -6.42 0.31
N PRO A 325 -11.74 -5.47 -0.25
CA PRO A 325 -12.35 -5.63 -1.56
C PRO A 325 -11.30 -5.79 -2.65
N ARG A 326 -11.73 -6.37 -3.78
CA ARG A 326 -10.88 -6.66 -4.94
C ARG A 326 -10.06 -5.46 -5.42
N ASP A 327 -10.63 -4.26 -5.43
CA ASP A 327 -9.93 -3.05 -5.88
C ASP A 327 -8.74 -2.68 -4.97
N PHE A 328 -8.84 -2.95 -3.67
CA PHE A 328 -7.75 -2.77 -2.72
C PHE A 328 -6.61 -3.77 -2.98
N ILE A 329 -6.96 -5.03 -3.23
CA ILE A 329 -5.97 -6.09 -3.54
C ILE A 329 -5.26 -5.78 -4.86
N GLU A 330 -6.02 -5.38 -5.89
CA GLU A 330 -5.46 -4.97 -7.19
C GLU A 330 -4.54 -3.76 -7.05
N ALA A 331 -4.88 -2.78 -6.20
CA ALA A 331 -4.01 -1.64 -5.93
C ALA A 331 -2.71 -2.04 -5.20
N LEU A 332 -2.79 -2.93 -4.20
CA LEU A 332 -1.60 -3.46 -3.51
C LEU A 332 -0.69 -4.21 -4.48
N THR A 333 -1.26 -5.11 -5.30
CA THR A 333 -0.52 -5.85 -6.32
C THR A 333 0.10 -4.89 -7.34
N ALA A 334 -0.61 -3.85 -7.76
CA ALA A 334 -0.07 -2.82 -8.65
C ALA A 334 1.11 -2.06 -8.03
N CYS A 335 1.08 -1.77 -6.72
CA CYS A 335 2.23 -1.17 -6.03
C CYS A 335 3.45 -2.08 -6.02
N ALA A 336 3.26 -3.40 -5.90
CA ALA A 336 4.35 -4.37 -5.85
C ALA A 336 4.93 -4.71 -7.22
N LYS A 337 4.13 -4.61 -8.28
CA LYS A 337 4.55 -4.96 -9.64
C LYS A 337 5.71 -4.10 -10.14
N ARG A 338 6.76 -4.78 -10.62
CA ARG A 338 7.92 -4.20 -11.28
C ARG A 338 8.48 -5.21 -12.28
N PRO A 339 9.05 -4.76 -13.42
CA PRO A 339 9.80 -5.67 -14.28
C PRO A 339 10.98 -6.27 -13.52
N TRP A 340 11.11 -7.59 -13.54
CA TRP A 340 12.24 -8.28 -12.94
C TRP A 340 13.55 -7.90 -13.65
N ARG A 341 14.62 -7.73 -12.87
CA ARG A 341 15.96 -7.49 -13.40
C ARG A 341 16.60 -8.82 -13.72
N VAL A 342 16.89 -9.07 -14.99
CA VAL A 342 17.57 -10.30 -15.43
C VAL A 342 18.98 -9.96 -15.91
N ILE A 343 19.97 -10.63 -15.36
CA ILE A 343 21.37 -10.49 -15.74
C ILE A 343 21.78 -11.73 -16.53
N LEU A 344 22.28 -11.53 -17.73
CA LEU A 344 22.83 -12.56 -18.59
C LEU A 344 24.36 -12.51 -18.53
N THR A 345 24.97 -13.59 -18.06
CA THR A 345 26.42 -13.74 -17.95
C THR A 345 26.87 -15.06 -18.58
N GLY A 346 28.18 -15.29 -18.66
CA GLY A 346 28.74 -16.51 -19.25
C GLY A 346 30.09 -16.26 -19.91
N SER A 347 30.79 -17.35 -20.21
CA SER A 347 32.15 -17.32 -20.75
C SER A 347 32.24 -16.61 -22.11
N ALA A 348 33.39 -16.06 -22.45
CA ALA A 348 33.65 -15.55 -23.80
C ALA A 348 33.42 -16.68 -24.84
N GLY A 349 32.63 -16.40 -25.87
CA GLY A 349 32.28 -17.39 -26.90
C GLY A 349 31.08 -18.30 -26.57
N ALA A 350 30.52 -18.24 -25.35
CA ALA A 350 29.37 -19.05 -24.96
C ALA A 350 28.07 -18.72 -25.74
N GLY A 351 28.03 -17.57 -26.42
CA GLY A 351 26.90 -17.15 -27.26
C GLY A 351 25.83 -16.34 -26.51
N LYS A 352 26.21 -15.67 -25.42
CA LYS A 352 25.38 -14.70 -24.68
C LYS A 352 24.61 -13.74 -25.60
N SER A 353 25.29 -13.10 -26.54
CA SER A 353 24.64 -12.17 -27.47
C SER A 353 23.55 -12.84 -28.32
N THR A 354 23.68 -14.13 -28.65
CA THR A 354 22.62 -14.90 -29.33
C THR A 354 21.39 -15.06 -28.42
N VAL A 355 21.60 -15.39 -27.14
CA VAL A 355 20.52 -15.49 -26.14
C VAL A 355 19.86 -14.14 -25.91
N LEU A 356 20.64 -13.07 -25.79
CA LEU A 356 20.13 -11.70 -25.65
C LEU A 356 19.23 -11.32 -26.83
N GLN A 357 19.63 -11.66 -28.07
CA GLN A 357 18.82 -11.44 -29.25
C GLN A 357 17.55 -12.31 -29.27
N ALA A 358 17.60 -13.54 -28.74
CA ALA A 358 16.41 -14.38 -28.59
C ALA A 358 15.37 -13.75 -27.64
N PHE A 359 15.80 -13.10 -26.56
CA PHE A 359 14.91 -12.28 -25.71
C PHE A 359 14.39 -11.04 -26.45
N ALA A 360 15.26 -10.31 -27.17
CA ALA A 360 14.84 -9.11 -27.91
C ALA A 360 13.77 -9.41 -28.99
N LYS A 361 13.88 -10.56 -29.68
CA LYS A 361 12.88 -11.03 -30.65
C LYS A 361 11.48 -11.25 -30.03
N ARG A 362 11.42 -11.48 -28.71
CA ARG A 362 10.18 -11.63 -27.94
C ARG A 362 9.66 -10.31 -27.38
N GLY A 363 10.23 -9.18 -27.81
CA GLY A 363 9.82 -7.83 -27.37
C GLY A 363 10.37 -7.41 -26.01
N ILE A 364 11.29 -8.17 -25.43
CA ILE A 364 11.88 -7.86 -24.12
C ILE A 364 12.94 -6.77 -24.27
N THR A 365 12.89 -5.77 -23.39
CA THR A 365 13.89 -4.70 -23.34
C THR A 365 15.25 -5.27 -22.96
N ILE A 366 16.27 -4.99 -23.77
CA ILE A 366 17.64 -5.51 -23.59
C ILE A 366 18.69 -4.42 -23.37
N PHE A 367 19.74 -4.78 -22.63
CA PHE A 367 20.95 -4.01 -22.42
C PHE A 367 22.17 -4.87 -22.72
N SER A 368 23.22 -4.27 -23.29
CA SER A 368 24.50 -4.95 -23.53
C SER A 368 25.65 -4.06 -23.07
N ALA A 369 26.42 -4.53 -22.09
CA ALA A 369 27.59 -3.82 -21.59
C ALA A 369 28.62 -3.58 -22.71
N ASP A 370 28.84 -4.57 -23.58
CA ASP A 370 29.76 -4.45 -24.71
C ASP A 370 29.34 -3.35 -25.70
N LYS A 371 28.03 -3.19 -25.93
CA LYS A 371 27.48 -2.12 -26.76
C LYS A 371 27.72 -0.76 -26.12
N VAL A 372 27.43 -0.61 -24.82
CA VAL A 372 27.66 0.63 -24.07
C VAL A 372 29.14 1.02 -24.09
N VAL A 373 30.05 0.08 -23.84
CA VAL A 373 31.50 0.35 -23.94
C VAL A 373 31.88 0.77 -25.35
N SER A 374 31.30 0.16 -26.39
CA SER A 374 31.54 0.55 -27.78
C SER A 374 31.05 1.96 -28.11
N GLU A 375 29.94 2.40 -27.51
CA GLU A 375 29.43 3.76 -27.60
C GLU A 375 30.34 4.73 -26.84
N LEU A 376 30.71 4.42 -25.60
CA LEU A 376 31.64 5.22 -24.79
C LEU A 376 33.00 5.44 -25.46
N TYR A 377 33.43 4.52 -26.32
CA TYR A 377 34.70 4.57 -27.05
C TYR A 377 34.63 5.33 -28.38
N GLN A 378 33.47 5.89 -28.75
CA GLN A 378 33.38 6.81 -29.90
C GLN A 378 33.97 8.18 -29.56
N PRO A 379 34.49 8.93 -30.56
CA PRO A 379 35.04 10.27 -30.34
C PRO A 379 34.14 11.17 -29.50
N ASP A 380 34.74 11.93 -28.59
CA ASP A 380 34.10 12.92 -27.72
C ASP A 380 33.12 12.37 -26.66
N ASN A 381 32.93 11.06 -26.57
CA ASN A 381 32.23 10.44 -25.45
C ASN A 381 33.14 10.30 -24.20
N GLU A 382 32.53 10.13 -23.03
CA GLU A 382 33.23 10.15 -21.74
C GLU A 382 34.38 9.14 -21.64
N GLY A 383 34.15 7.90 -22.07
CA GLY A 383 35.19 6.85 -22.06
C GLY A 383 36.35 7.16 -23.01
N TRP A 384 36.04 7.70 -24.20
CA TRP A 384 37.03 8.15 -25.17
C TRP A 384 37.87 9.30 -24.63
N LEU A 385 37.24 10.32 -24.02
CA LEU A 385 37.94 11.48 -23.44
C LEU A 385 38.89 11.07 -22.31
N LEU A 386 38.47 10.13 -21.46
CA LEU A 386 39.31 9.59 -20.39
C LEU A 386 40.53 8.85 -20.96
N ILE A 387 40.33 8.00 -21.96
CA ILE A 387 41.42 7.25 -22.61
C ILE A 387 42.38 8.20 -23.36
N ASP A 388 41.85 9.19 -24.10
CA ASP A 388 42.66 10.19 -24.82
C ASP A 388 43.54 10.98 -23.85
N LYS A 389 42.96 11.43 -22.72
CA LYS A 389 43.66 12.22 -21.70
C LYS A 389 44.71 11.42 -20.93
N LEU A 390 44.43 10.17 -20.58
CA LEU A 390 45.34 9.31 -19.81
C LEU A 390 46.51 8.79 -20.65
N TYR A 391 46.27 8.50 -21.94
CA TYR A 391 47.23 7.83 -22.81
C TYR A 391 47.67 8.69 -24.01
N GLY A 392 47.47 10.00 -23.94
CA GLY A 392 48.03 10.98 -24.88
C GLY A 392 47.61 10.77 -26.34
N GLY A 393 46.39 10.30 -26.59
CA GLY A 393 45.90 10.07 -27.94
C GLY A 393 46.28 8.73 -28.59
N ARG A 394 47.16 7.94 -27.96
CA ARG A 394 47.77 6.71 -28.54
C ARG A 394 46.76 5.71 -29.11
N PHE A 395 45.57 5.66 -28.54
CA PHE A 395 44.49 4.74 -28.94
C PHE A 395 43.33 5.43 -29.67
N THR A 396 43.29 6.76 -29.66
CA THR A 396 42.13 7.58 -30.01
C THR A 396 42.37 8.50 -31.21
N ARG A 397 43.60 8.54 -31.73
CA ARG A 397 43.99 9.41 -32.85
C ARG A 397 44.63 8.63 -33.99
N ILE A 398 44.52 9.17 -35.20
CA ILE A 398 45.17 8.61 -36.39
C ILE A 398 46.62 9.15 -36.45
N TYR A 399 47.58 8.24 -36.60
CA TYR A 399 49.00 8.55 -36.76
C TYR A 399 49.52 7.84 -38.01
N GLU A 400 50.34 8.51 -38.82
CA GLU A 400 51.03 7.88 -39.95
C GLU A 400 52.31 7.14 -39.51
N SER A 401 52.93 7.52 -38.38
CA SER A 401 54.05 6.82 -37.71
C SER A 401 54.12 7.15 -36.21
N ASP A 402 54.79 6.31 -35.41
CA ASP A 402 54.98 6.50 -33.95
C ASP A 402 55.94 7.66 -33.61
N GLU A 403 56.72 8.17 -34.57
CA GLU A 403 57.70 9.26 -34.40
C GLU A 403 57.06 10.66 -34.43
N GLU A 404 55.84 10.83 -34.99
CA GLU A 404 55.16 12.14 -35.05
C GLU A 404 54.51 12.59 -33.73
N LEU A 405 54.37 11.67 -32.75
CA LEU A 405 53.77 11.96 -31.44
C LEU A 405 54.49 13.07 -30.66
N SER A 406 55.77 13.33 -30.97
CA SER A 406 56.59 14.35 -30.31
C SER A 406 56.68 15.70 -31.02
N GLU A 407 56.23 15.83 -32.28
CA GLU A 407 56.53 17.01 -33.13
C GLU A 407 55.32 17.86 -33.56
N LYS A 408 54.08 17.32 -33.58
CA LYS A 408 52.87 18.07 -33.97
C LYS A 408 52.08 18.61 -32.76
N SER A 409 51.37 19.71 -32.97
CA SER A 409 50.54 20.32 -31.92
C SER A 409 49.41 19.37 -31.50
N PHE A 410 49.03 19.41 -30.22
CA PHE A 410 47.99 18.54 -29.64
C PHE A 410 46.64 18.62 -30.35
N TYR A 411 46.40 19.65 -31.19
CA TYR A 411 45.14 19.90 -31.88
C TYR A 411 45.11 19.47 -33.37
N ASP A 412 46.24 19.00 -33.94
CA ASP A 412 46.36 18.74 -35.40
C ASP A 412 46.03 17.31 -35.85
N PHE A 413 45.53 16.45 -34.96
CA PHE A 413 45.30 15.04 -35.28
C PHE A 413 43.82 14.67 -35.41
N ASP A 414 43.49 13.90 -36.44
CA ASP A 414 42.15 13.36 -36.64
C ASP A 414 41.76 12.37 -35.53
N LYS A 415 40.57 12.58 -34.95
CA LYS A 415 39.99 11.71 -33.93
C LYS A 415 39.45 10.43 -34.57
N LYS A 416 39.64 9.29 -33.90
CA LYS A 416 39.03 8.00 -34.24
C LYS A 416 38.47 7.32 -32.99
N ALA A 417 37.58 6.35 -33.17
CA ALA A 417 37.17 5.49 -32.07
C ALA A 417 38.38 4.77 -31.43
N VAL A 418 38.30 4.46 -30.13
CA VAL A 418 39.37 3.76 -29.41
C VAL A 418 39.74 2.47 -30.14
N ASP A 419 41.00 2.33 -30.50
CA ASP A 419 41.56 1.14 -31.15
C ASP A 419 41.66 -0.01 -30.14
N LYS A 420 40.59 -0.82 -30.08
CA LYS A 420 40.46 -1.93 -29.11
C LYS A 420 41.59 -2.97 -29.24
N ARG A 421 42.17 -3.15 -30.43
CA ARG A 421 43.27 -4.11 -30.64
C ARG A 421 44.56 -3.56 -30.04
N LYS A 422 44.95 -2.33 -30.40
CA LYS A 422 46.13 -1.68 -29.83
C LYS A 422 46.02 -1.54 -28.30
N LEU A 423 44.84 -1.18 -27.79
CA LEU A 423 44.59 -1.09 -26.36
C LEU A 423 44.74 -2.45 -25.67
N PHE A 424 44.23 -3.52 -26.27
CA PHE A 424 44.35 -4.87 -25.74
C PHE A 424 45.80 -5.35 -25.68
N ASP A 425 46.58 -5.15 -26.75
CA ASP A 425 48.00 -5.53 -26.77
C ASP A 425 48.81 -4.73 -25.73
N PHE A 426 48.45 -3.47 -25.50
CA PHE A 426 49.05 -2.66 -24.44
C PHE A 426 48.68 -3.15 -23.04
N ILE A 427 47.44 -3.58 -22.81
CA ILE A 427 46.98 -4.19 -21.56
C ILE A 427 47.76 -5.47 -21.25
N LYS A 428 48.03 -6.33 -22.26
CA LYS A 428 48.82 -7.57 -22.07
C LYS A 428 50.18 -7.29 -21.46
N GLN A 429 50.83 -6.23 -21.91
CA GLN A 429 52.17 -5.82 -21.48
C GLN A 429 52.14 -5.05 -20.15
N ASN A 430 51.00 -4.46 -19.79
CA ASN A 430 50.86 -3.57 -18.63
C ASN A 430 49.59 -3.92 -17.81
N PRO A 431 49.64 -4.91 -16.91
CA PRO A 431 48.46 -5.35 -16.13
C PRO A 431 47.81 -4.25 -15.28
N LYS A 432 48.55 -3.19 -14.91
CA LYS A 432 48.01 -2.03 -14.19
C LYS A 432 46.98 -1.26 -15.02
N VAL A 433 47.22 -1.12 -16.32
CA VAL A 433 46.34 -0.41 -17.26
C VAL A 433 44.96 -1.04 -17.32
N LYS A 434 44.88 -2.37 -17.21
CA LYS A 434 43.60 -3.08 -17.11
C LYS A 434 42.78 -2.58 -15.92
N ARG A 435 43.40 -2.50 -14.75
CA ARG A 435 42.73 -2.06 -13.51
C ARG A 435 42.30 -0.61 -13.62
N ASP A 436 43.17 0.26 -14.13
CA ASP A 436 42.87 1.68 -14.32
C ASP A 436 41.66 1.86 -15.26
N LEU A 437 41.63 1.14 -16.38
CA LEU A 437 40.48 1.17 -17.30
C LEU A 437 39.19 0.63 -16.67
N GLU A 438 39.27 -0.46 -15.90
CA GLU A 438 38.12 -0.99 -15.16
C GLU A 438 37.58 0.05 -14.16
N GLU A 439 38.46 0.74 -13.43
CA GLU A 439 38.09 1.77 -12.45
C GLU A 439 37.38 2.98 -13.06
N PHE A 440 37.73 3.34 -14.31
CA PHE A 440 37.10 4.47 -15.01
C PHE A 440 35.86 4.08 -15.82
N VAL A 441 35.88 2.92 -16.48
CA VAL A 441 34.80 2.52 -17.42
C VAL A 441 33.64 1.84 -16.68
N HIS A 442 33.91 1.03 -15.64
CA HIS A 442 32.83 0.34 -14.92
C HIS A 442 31.80 1.29 -14.28
N PRO A 443 32.18 2.43 -13.67
CA PRO A 443 31.19 3.41 -13.17
C PRO A 443 30.27 3.95 -14.27
N LEU A 444 30.80 4.21 -15.47
CA LEU A 444 30.01 4.68 -16.61
C LEU A 444 29.01 3.62 -17.09
N VAL A 445 29.47 2.37 -17.20
CA VAL A 445 28.60 1.24 -17.57
C VAL A 445 27.53 1.00 -16.49
N LYS A 446 27.91 1.09 -15.21
CA LYS A 446 26.99 0.99 -14.07
C LYS A 446 25.91 2.06 -14.14
N HIS A 447 26.29 3.32 -14.38
CA HIS A 447 25.32 4.40 -14.53
C HIS A 447 24.36 4.17 -15.71
N ALA A 448 24.88 3.71 -16.85
CA ALA A 448 24.04 3.35 -18.01
C ALA A 448 23.07 2.21 -17.69
N LEU A 449 23.51 1.21 -16.91
CA LEU A 449 22.70 0.07 -16.48
C LEU A 449 21.59 0.49 -15.49
N GLU A 450 21.89 1.35 -14.51
CA GLU A 450 20.88 1.91 -13.60
C GLU A 450 19.81 2.70 -14.37
N ASN A 451 20.24 3.52 -15.33
CA ASN A 451 19.33 4.25 -16.21
C ASN A 451 18.48 3.31 -17.07
N PHE A 452 19.03 2.20 -17.54
CA PHE A 452 18.29 1.18 -18.27
C PHE A 452 17.18 0.57 -17.41
N TRP A 453 17.48 0.16 -16.17
CA TRP A 453 16.47 -0.39 -15.26
C TRP A 453 15.35 0.61 -14.97
N ASN A 454 15.71 1.85 -14.68
CA ASN A 454 14.74 2.91 -14.39
C ASN A 454 13.84 3.22 -15.60
N LYS A 455 14.42 3.29 -16.80
CA LYS A 455 13.65 3.50 -18.03
C LYS A 455 12.73 2.33 -18.32
N SER A 456 13.21 1.10 -18.18
CA SER A 456 12.39 -0.08 -18.46
C SER A 456 11.17 -0.15 -17.53
N ALA A 457 11.36 0.15 -16.25
CA ALA A 457 10.26 0.24 -15.27
C ALA A 457 9.25 1.38 -15.53
N MET A 458 9.55 2.34 -16.41
CA MET A 458 8.65 3.45 -16.77
C MET A 458 7.98 3.28 -18.14
N LEU A 459 8.53 2.45 -19.03
CA LEU A 459 8.09 2.36 -20.42
C LEU A 459 6.91 1.40 -20.62
N ASP A 460 6.83 0.35 -19.81
CA ASP A 460 5.80 -0.68 -19.92
C ASP A 460 5.43 -1.21 -18.54
N ASP A 461 4.24 -0.84 -18.06
CA ASP A 461 3.68 -1.28 -16.77
C ASP A 461 3.39 -2.80 -16.74
N ASP A 462 3.28 -3.45 -17.91
CA ASP A 462 3.00 -4.89 -18.05
C ASP A 462 4.25 -5.71 -18.40
N ALA A 463 5.42 -5.08 -18.54
CA ALA A 463 6.66 -5.79 -18.80
C ALA A 463 7.04 -6.71 -17.63
N LEU A 464 7.11 -8.01 -17.89
CA LEU A 464 7.47 -9.00 -16.87
C LEU A 464 8.92 -8.85 -16.41
N PHE A 465 9.86 -8.63 -17.33
CA PHE A 465 11.27 -8.49 -17.00
C PHE A 465 12.05 -7.75 -18.09
N SER A 466 13.29 -7.39 -17.78
CA SER A 466 14.25 -6.83 -18.74
C SER A 466 15.61 -7.47 -18.55
N VAL A 467 16.38 -7.58 -19.64
CA VAL A 467 17.62 -8.39 -19.64
C VAL A 467 18.84 -7.53 -19.90
N ALA A 468 19.85 -7.63 -19.04
CA ALA A 468 21.15 -7.00 -19.22
C ALA A 468 22.25 -8.05 -19.41
N GLU A 469 22.92 -8.03 -20.55
CA GLU A 469 24.14 -8.81 -20.77
C GLU A 469 25.33 -8.10 -20.10
N ILE A 470 25.91 -8.77 -19.10
CA ILE A 470 27.09 -8.32 -18.34
C ILE A 470 28.10 -9.49 -18.33
N PRO A 471 29.02 -9.57 -19.29
CA PRO A 471 29.90 -10.73 -19.48
C PRO A 471 30.78 -11.08 -18.27
N LEU A 472 31.21 -10.06 -17.52
CA LEU A 472 32.10 -10.15 -16.37
C LEU A 472 31.36 -9.89 -15.05
N PHE A 473 30.07 -10.25 -14.97
CA PHE A 473 29.23 -9.90 -13.81
C PHE A 473 29.80 -10.38 -12.46
N PHE A 474 30.27 -11.62 -12.38
CA PHE A 474 30.83 -12.18 -11.13
C PHE A 474 32.23 -11.65 -10.83
N GLU A 475 32.97 -11.28 -11.87
CA GLU A 475 34.32 -10.77 -11.78
C GLU A 475 34.36 -9.28 -11.42
N ALA A 476 33.34 -8.53 -11.82
CA ALA A 476 33.18 -7.11 -11.52
C ALA A 476 32.60 -6.91 -10.12
N LYS A 477 33.42 -7.12 -9.08
CA LYS A 477 33.02 -7.02 -7.66
C LYS A 477 32.16 -5.79 -7.34
N GLN A 478 32.54 -4.60 -7.82
CA GLN A 478 31.78 -3.37 -7.57
C GLN A 478 30.37 -3.38 -8.17
N ILE A 479 30.19 -3.99 -9.34
CA ILE A 479 28.89 -4.15 -9.98
C ILE A 479 28.09 -5.20 -9.20
N PHE A 480 28.70 -6.37 -8.95
CA PHE A 480 28.10 -7.45 -8.18
C PHE A 480 27.59 -6.96 -6.81
N GLU A 481 28.47 -6.40 -6.00
CA GLU A 481 28.18 -5.88 -4.65
C GLU A 481 27.05 -4.82 -4.70
N THR A 482 27.01 -3.93 -5.69
CA THR A 482 25.92 -2.94 -5.77
C THR A 482 24.55 -3.59 -6.00
N PHE A 483 24.47 -4.67 -6.78
CA PHE A 483 23.21 -5.32 -7.12
C PHE A 483 22.85 -6.49 -6.18
N THR A 484 23.80 -6.96 -5.36
CA THR A 484 23.61 -8.03 -4.38
C THR A 484 23.62 -7.55 -2.94
N GLU A 485 24.23 -6.40 -2.62
CA GLU A 485 24.10 -5.81 -1.30
C GLU A 485 22.68 -5.27 -1.15
N PRO A 486 21.93 -5.75 -0.14
CA PRO A 486 20.69 -5.09 0.19
C PRO A 486 21.02 -3.66 0.59
N CYS A 487 20.54 -2.69 -0.19
CA CYS A 487 20.24 -1.37 0.36
C CYS A 487 19.58 -1.59 1.73
N GLN A 488 19.82 -0.76 2.74
CA GLN A 488 19.19 -0.90 4.07
C GLN A 488 17.64 -1.04 4.01
N ILE A 489 17.03 -0.71 2.86
CA ILE A 489 15.60 -0.81 2.53
C ILE A 489 15.22 -2.18 1.88
N MET A 490 16.15 -2.91 1.29
CA MET A 490 15.93 -4.21 0.64
C MET A 490 16.05 -5.37 1.63
N GLN A 491 15.08 -5.48 2.53
CA GLN A 491 14.90 -6.73 3.27
C GLN A 491 14.21 -7.74 2.37
N THR A 492 14.78 -8.94 2.26
CA THR A 492 14.08 -10.08 1.67
C THR A 492 12.72 -10.24 2.35
N LEU A 493 11.64 -10.38 1.59
CA LEU A 493 10.34 -10.69 2.18
C LEU A 493 10.49 -12.03 2.90
N THR A 494 10.39 -11.99 4.22
CA THR A 494 10.45 -13.17 5.07
C THR A 494 9.03 -13.48 5.50
N LEU A 495 8.40 -14.42 4.79
CA LEU A 495 7.15 -15.05 5.20
C LEU A 495 7.47 -16.46 5.68
N ASP A 496 7.09 -16.79 6.91
CA ASP A 496 7.17 -18.16 7.47
C ASP A 496 8.49 -18.90 7.21
N LYS A 497 9.63 -18.19 7.39
CA LYS A 497 11.01 -18.71 7.21
C LYS A 497 11.39 -19.07 5.76
N LYS A 498 10.58 -18.69 4.76
CA LYS A 498 10.97 -18.75 3.34
C LYS A 498 11.42 -17.38 2.85
N THR A 499 12.62 -17.35 2.30
CA THR A 499 13.25 -16.18 1.67
C THR A 499 12.74 -16.10 0.22
N ILE A 500 11.82 -15.18 -0.07
CA ILE A 500 11.27 -15.00 -1.43
C ILE A 500 12.03 -13.91 -2.16
N LYS A 501 12.51 -14.21 -3.38
CA LYS A 501 13.23 -13.25 -4.22
C LYS A 501 12.30 -12.11 -4.64
N THR A 502 12.81 -10.88 -4.68
CA THR A 502 12.02 -9.71 -5.11
C THR A 502 12.47 -9.23 -6.50
N PRO A 503 11.64 -8.49 -7.25
CA PRO A 503 12.03 -7.92 -8.56
C PRO A 503 13.26 -7.01 -8.53
N TYR A 504 13.67 -6.54 -7.35
CA TYR A 504 14.86 -5.70 -7.17
C TYR A 504 16.16 -6.50 -7.10
N GLN A 505 16.08 -7.77 -6.73
CA GLN A 505 17.21 -8.70 -6.73
C GLN A 505 17.37 -9.29 -8.14
N PRO A 506 18.56 -9.25 -8.74
CA PRO A 506 18.74 -9.72 -10.10
C PRO A 506 18.57 -11.24 -10.19
N ILE A 507 17.81 -11.69 -11.19
CA ILE A 507 17.80 -13.07 -11.66
C ILE A 507 19.01 -13.25 -12.57
N ILE A 508 19.89 -14.18 -12.23
CA ILE A 508 21.14 -14.43 -12.94
C ILE A 508 20.97 -15.66 -13.84
N ILE A 509 21.26 -15.47 -15.13
CA ILE A 509 21.26 -16.51 -16.14
C ILE A 509 22.71 -16.69 -16.62
N SER A 510 23.28 -17.89 -16.43
CA SER A 510 24.56 -18.26 -17.02
C SER A 510 24.36 -18.95 -18.37
N VAL A 511 24.99 -18.42 -19.42
CA VAL A 511 25.06 -19.07 -20.73
C VAL A 511 26.32 -19.90 -20.82
N CYS A 512 26.14 -21.19 -21.04
CA CYS A 512 27.20 -22.18 -21.09
C CYS A 512 27.29 -22.81 -22.48
N CYS A 513 28.47 -23.29 -22.84
CA CYS A 513 28.71 -23.92 -24.14
C CYS A 513 29.91 -24.86 -24.03
N ASP A 514 29.85 -26.01 -24.70
CA ASP A 514 30.97 -26.95 -24.76
C ASP A 514 32.29 -26.23 -25.11
N LYS A 515 33.35 -26.60 -24.40
CA LYS A 515 34.65 -25.92 -24.50
C LYS A 515 35.20 -25.93 -25.93
N LYS A 516 35.06 -27.04 -26.67
CA LYS A 516 35.55 -27.14 -28.05
C LYS A 516 34.77 -26.20 -28.96
N ILE A 517 33.44 -26.20 -28.85
CA ILE A 517 32.57 -25.29 -29.62
C ILE A 517 32.90 -23.83 -29.30
N ARG A 518 33.14 -23.50 -28.03
CA ARG A 518 33.50 -22.15 -27.58
C ARG A 518 34.84 -21.69 -28.16
N GLU A 519 35.87 -22.53 -28.12
CA GLU A 519 37.19 -22.25 -28.69
C GLU A 519 37.11 -22.06 -30.21
N GLU A 520 36.38 -22.91 -30.92
CA GLU A 520 36.15 -22.75 -32.37
C GLU A 520 35.48 -21.41 -32.70
N ARG A 521 34.46 -21.01 -31.92
CA ARG A 521 33.78 -19.71 -32.10
C ARG A 521 34.74 -18.53 -31.89
N LEU A 522 35.66 -18.63 -30.93
CA LEU A 522 36.65 -17.58 -30.66
C LEU A 522 37.74 -17.53 -31.73
N LYS A 523 38.24 -18.68 -32.20
CA LYS A 523 39.19 -18.77 -33.33
C LYS A 523 38.61 -18.16 -34.60
N ARG A 524 37.32 -18.41 -34.92
CA ARG A 524 36.62 -17.77 -36.04
C ARG A 524 36.51 -16.24 -35.94
N ARG A 525 36.65 -15.68 -34.74
CA ARG A 525 36.69 -14.23 -34.50
C ARG A 525 38.10 -13.64 -34.59
N GLY A 526 39.09 -14.46 -34.95
CA GLY A 526 40.49 -14.05 -35.16
C GLY A 526 41.33 -14.00 -33.89
N LEU A 527 40.93 -14.68 -32.81
CA LEU A 527 41.72 -14.78 -31.57
C LEU A 527 42.69 -15.97 -31.65
N SER A 528 43.94 -15.75 -31.22
CA SER A 528 44.92 -16.83 -31.09
C SER A 528 44.63 -17.75 -29.90
N GLU A 529 45.26 -18.91 -29.83
CA GLU A 529 45.12 -19.83 -28.69
C GLU A 529 45.63 -19.19 -27.38
N GLU A 530 46.70 -18.40 -27.45
CA GLU A 530 47.24 -17.65 -26.32
C GLU A 530 46.25 -16.58 -25.82
N ASP A 531 45.60 -15.85 -26.73
CA ASP A 531 44.58 -14.87 -26.37
C ASP A 531 43.39 -15.52 -25.67
N ILE A 532 42.94 -16.67 -26.16
CA ILE A 532 41.81 -17.42 -25.59
C ILE A 532 42.14 -17.90 -24.17
N ALA A 533 43.36 -18.41 -23.95
CA ALA A 533 43.83 -18.83 -22.64
C ALA A 533 43.88 -17.64 -21.67
N LEU A 534 44.41 -16.49 -22.11
CA LEU A 534 44.46 -15.26 -21.32
C LEU A 534 43.05 -14.75 -20.95
N PHE A 535 42.12 -14.69 -21.90
CA PHE A 535 40.72 -14.30 -21.63
C PHE A 535 40.04 -15.22 -20.63
N THR A 536 40.31 -16.52 -20.72
CA THR A 536 39.74 -17.52 -19.81
C THR A 536 40.31 -17.33 -18.40
N SER A 537 41.60 -17.02 -18.25
CA SER A 537 42.23 -16.75 -16.95
C SER A 537 41.67 -15.52 -16.22
N TRP A 538 41.07 -14.58 -16.96
CA TRP A 538 40.47 -13.37 -16.39
C TRP A 538 39.02 -13.57 -15.94
N GLN A 539 38.44 -14.72 -16.24
CA GLN A 539 37.06 -15.04 -15.94
C GLN A 539 36.96 -16.07 -14.82
N TRP A 540 35.85 -16.05 -14.11
CA TRP A 540 35.45 -17.18 -13.29
C TRP A 540 35.28 -18.42 -14.14
N ASP A 541 35.60 -19.56 -13.53
CA ASP A 541 35.34 -20.87 -14.10
C ASP A 541 33.84 -21.04 -14.40
N GLU A 542 33.52 -21.75 -15.47
CA GLU A 542 32.14 -21.90 -15.94
C GLU A 542 31.26 -22.64 -14.93
N GLU A 543 31.80 -23.64 -14.23
CA GLU A 543 31.05 -24.37 -13.19
C GLU A 543 30.71 -23.43 -12.02
N LYS A 544 31.67 -22.60 -11.60
CA LYS A 544 31.42 -21.58 -10.57
C LYS A 544 30.33 -20.60 -10.99
N LYS A 545 30.28 -20.21 -12.27
CA LYS A 545 29.20 -19.34 -12.78
C LYS A 545 27.85 -20.04 -12.73
N LYS A 546 27.78 -21.34 -13.07
CA LYS A 546 26.54 -22.14 -13.00
C LYS A 546 26.04 -22.25 -11.55
N GLU A 547 26.92 -22.60 -10.61
CA GLU A 547 26.59 -22.75 -9.19
C GLU A 547 26.04 -21.46 -8.56
N ASN A 548 26.43 -20.29 -9.08
CA ASN A 548 26.02 -18.98 -8.57
C ASN A 548 24.93 -18.30 -9.43
N SER A 549 24.29 -19.03 -10.35
CA SER A 549 23.21 -18.52 -11.21
C SER A 549 21.87 -19.16 -10.86
N ASP A 550 20.77 -18.42 -11.03
CA ASP A 550 19.41 -18.96 -10.84
C ASP A 550 19.01 -19.89 -11.98
N PHE A 551 19.46 -19.59 -13.21
CA PHE A 551 19.17 -20.40 -14.39
C PHE A 551 20.43 -20.61 -15.23
N VAL A 552 20.45 -21.72 -15.97
CA VAL A 552 21.52 -22.06 -16.91
C VAL A 552 20.92 -22.29 -18.30
N VAL A 553 21.50 -21.63 -19.31
CA VAL A 553 21.17 -21.83 -20.72
C VAL A 553 22.32 -22.54 -21.39
N GLU A 554 22.11 -23.78 -21.82
CA GLU A 554 23.08 -24.54 -22.59
C GLU A 554 22.94 -24.22 -24.09
N ASN A 555 23.99 -23.65 -24.68
CA ASN A 555 24.01 -23.19 -26.07
C ASN A 555 24.92 -24.08 -26.95
N SER A 556 24.78 -25.40 -26.77
CA SER A 556 25.53 -26.44 -27.48
C SER A 556 24.74 -27.09 -28.62
N ALA A 557 23.39 -27.14 -28.53
CA ALA A 557 22.54 -28.03 -29.34
C ALA A 557 21.91 -27.40 -30.60
N GLY A 558 21.87 -26.07 -30.74
CA GLY A 558 21.27 -25.40 -31.90
C GLY A 558 20.40 -24.18 -31.53
N LEU A 559 19.83 -23.49 -32.54
CA LEU A 559 18.96 -22.33 -32.31
C LEU A 559 17.57 -22.72 -31.77
N ALA A 560 17.05 -23.89 -32.15
CA ALA A 560 15.73 -24.35 -31.72
C ALA A 560 15.71 -24.74 -30.23
N GLU A 561 16.73 -25.46 -29.76
CA GLU A 561 16.89 -25.77 -28.34
C GLU A 561 17.10 -24.50 -27.51
N LEU A 562 17.85 -23.52 -28.06
CA LEU A 562 18.04 -22.23 -27.42
C LEU A 562 16.71 -21.48 -27.24
N ASP A 563 15.88 -21.43 -28.28
CA ASP A 563 14.56 -20.78 -28.21
C ASP A 563 13.65 -21.46 -27.17
N CYS A 564 13.69 -22.80 -27.09
CA CYS A 564 12.97 -23.56 -26.06
C CYS A 564 13.46 -23.23 -24.64
N ALA A 565 14.78 -23.12 -24.44
CA ALA A 565 15.37 -22.74 -23.16
C ALA A 565 14.94 -21.32 -22.73
N VAL A 566 14.93 -20.38 -23.68
CA VAL A 566 14.47 -18.99 -23.44
C VAL A 566 12.98 -18.96 -23.07
N ASP A 567 12.15 -19.75 -23.74
CA ASP A 567 10.72 -19.86 -23.43
C ASP A 567 10.48 -20.47 -22.05
N ASN A 568 11.30 -21.45 -21.66
CA ASN A 568 11.23 -22.02 -20.31
C ASN A 568 11.59 -20.98 -19.25
N ILE A 569 12.64 -20.18 -19.45
CA ILE A 569 13.00 -19.09 -18.52
C ILE A 569 11.87 -18.08 -18.39
N PHE A 570 11.21 -17.72 -19.48
CA PHE A 570 10.05 -16.83 -19.44
C PHE A 570 8.95 -17.37 -18.51
N LYS A 571 8.63 -18.68 -18.62
CA LYS A 571 7.64 -19.34 -17.76
C LYS A 571 8.07 -19.35 -16.31
N GLN A 572 9.34 -19.66 -16.03
CA GLN A 572 9.87 -19.68 -14.65
C GLN A 572 9.81 -18.28 -14.00
N ILE A 573 10.18 -17.22 -14.73
CA ILE A 573 10.08 -15.84 -14.22
C ILE A 573 8.62 -15.46 -13.97
N ARG A 574 7.67 -15.88 -14.82
CA ARG A 574 6.24 -15.66 -14.55
C ARG A 574 5.78 -16.34 -13.26
N LEU A 575 6.21 -17.57 -13.01
CA LEU A 575 5.89 -18.27 -11.76
C LEU A 575 6.49 -17.56 -10.54
N LEU A 576 7.72 -17.07 -10.64
CA LEU A 576 8.35 -16.26 -9.59
C LEU A 576 7.58 -14.95 -9.33
N ASP A 577 7.09 -14.29 -10.39
CA ASP A 577 6.25 -13.09 -10.25
C ASP A 577 4.94 -13.40 -9.53
N GLU A 578 4.26 -14.49 -9.90
CA GLU A 578 3.04 -14.94 -9.25
C GLU A 578 3.27 -15.28 -7.76
N GLU A 579 4.34 -16.03 -7.45
CA GLU A 579 4.71 -16.35 -6.06
C GLU A 579 5.04 -15.09 -5.26
N TYR A 580 5.78 -14.14 -5.83
CA TYR A 580 6.07 -12.86 -5.20
C TYR A 580 4.79 -12.07 -4.91
N LEU A 581 3.88 -11.94 -5.88
CA LEU A 581 2.64 -11.19 -5.69
C LEU A 581 1.70 -11.83 -4.68
N GLU A 582 1.63 -13.17 -4.62
CA GLU A 582 0.92 -13.89 -3.56
C GLU A 582 1.57 -13.66 -2.19
N SER A 583 2.91 -13.63 -2.12
CA SER A 583 3.62 -13.29 -0.89
C SER A 583 3.27 -11.87 -0.39
N VAL A 584 3.12 -10.90 -1.29
CA VAL A 584 2.70 -9.54 -0.94
C VAL A 584 1.27 -9.54 -0.39
N LYS A 585 0.36 -10.31 -0.98
CA LYS A 585 -1.03 -10.44 -0.49
C LYS A 585 -1.10 -11.10 0.88
N ALA A 586 -0.16 -11.99 1.20
CA ALA A 586 -0.09 -12.65 2.51
C ALA A 586 0.18 -11.67 3.68
N TYR A 587 0.63 -10.45 3.41
CA TYR A 587 0.73 -9.39 4.42
C TYR A 587 -0.63 -8.78 4.82
N ILE A 588 -1.70 -9.08 4.08
CA ILE A 588 -3.07 -8.73 4.49
C ILE A 588 -3.49 -9.69 5.61
N PRO A 589 -3.83 -9.19 6.81
CA PRO A 589 -4.37 -10.01 7.88
C PRO A 589 -5.62 -10.76 7.44
N GLN A 590 -5.75 -12.03 7.85
CA GLN A 590 -6.90 -12.90 7.53
C GLN A 590 -8.05 -12.77 8.54
#